data_AF-A0A0N7IAL0-F1
#
_entry.id   AF-A0A0N7IAL0-F1
#
_cell.length_a   1.000
_cell.length_b   1.000
_cell.length_c   1.000
_cell.angle_alpha   90.00
_cell.angle_beta   90.00
_cell.angle_gamma   90.00
#
_symmetry.space_group_name_H-M   'P 1'
#
loop_
_entity.id
_entity.type
_entity.pdbx_description
1 polymer ?
#
loop_
_entity_poly.entity_id
_entity_poly.type
_entity_poly.pdbx_seq_one_letter_code
_entity_poly.pdbx_strand_id
1 'polypeptide(L)'
;MKKILLLLAILPMFMTSCSNDDESTEQTFFVNVYTKWEDSEEKVAKKAFLYIYENENKSIDNSQSTISVVNDGLITYTDGSKSSKPKYATKFQSGVFNIENMPNGEYILWVTYREEYGGRTYSSYKAISVNHDYRGKSEKKVFQTSMQDQGLYVYQNW
;
A
#
# COMPACT_ATOMS: atom_id res chain seq x y z
N MET A 1 -0.01 -14.09 76.66
CA MET A 1 -0.62 -14.37 75.33
C MET A 1 -0.59 -13.10 74.49
N LYS A 2 -0.23 -13.26 73.20
CA LYS A 2 -0.23 -12.29 72.08
C LYS A 2 0.72 -11.08 72.17
N LYS A 3 1.92 -11.24 71.62
CA LYS A 3 2.71 -10.13 71.05
C LYS A 3 2.51 -10.19 69.53
N ILE A 4 1.94 -9.14 68.96
CA ILE A 4 1.69 -8.99 67.52
C ILE A 4 2.99 -8.50 66.89
N LEU A 5 3.60 -9.31 66.02
CA LEU A 5 4.65 -8.86 65.10
C LEU A 5 4.00 -8.11 63.95
N LEU A 6 4.31 -6.82 63.79
CA LEU A 6 4.05 -6.09 62.55
C LEU A 6 5.20 -6.39 61.57
N LEU A 7 4.91 -7.09 60.48
CA LEU A 7 5.79 -7.13 59.31
C LEU A 7 5.54 -5.86 58.48
N LEU A 8 6.56 -5.03 58.31
CA LEU A 8 6.58 -4.01 57.26
C LEU A 8 6.74 -4.72 55.92
N ALA A 9 5.67 -4.79 55.14
CA ALA A 9 5.73 -5.15 53.74
C ALA A 9 6.21 -3.92 52.94
N ILE A 10 7.47 -3.94 52.52
CA ILE A 10 8.01 -3.00 51.54
C ILE A 10 7.45 -3.45 50.20
N LEU A 11 6.38 -2.80 49.74
CA LEU A 11 5.90 -2.94 48.36
C LEU A 11 7.01 -2.44 47.43
N PRO A 12 7.50 -3.24 46.47
CA PRO A 12 8.20 -2.67 45.33
C PRO A 12 7.18 -1.83 44.58
N MET A 13 7.36 -0.51 44.60
CA MET A 13 6.75 0.35 43.60
C MET A 13 7.24 -0.16 42.25
N PHE A 14 6.38 -0.91 41.56
CA PHE A 14 6.52 -1.13 40.14
C PHE A 14 6.54 0.26 39.52
N MET A 15 7.74 0.77 39.23
CA MET A 15 7.89 1.85 38.29
C MET A 15 7.29 1.29 37.00
N THR A 16 6.10 1.78 36.64
CA THR A 16 5.68 1.84 35.25
C THR A 16 6.72 2.70 34.56
N SER A 17 7.85 2.08 34.22
CA SER A 17 8.62 2.48 33.07
C SER A 17 7.65 2.32 31.92
N CYS A 18 6.99 3.42 31.52
CA CYS A 18 6.65 3.60 30.12
C CYS A 18 7.95 3.31 29.40
N SER A 19 8.07 2.11 28.82
CA SER A 19 9.07 1.88 27.80
C SER A 19 8.94 3.06 26.87
N ASN A 20 10.04 3.78 26.65
CA ASN A 20 10.10 4.64 25.48
C ASN A 20 9.74 3.71 24.32
N ASP A 21 8.55 3.89 23.75
CA ASP A 21 8.14 3.15 22.58
C ASP A 21 9.15 3.56 21.51
N ASP A 22 10.20 2.74 21.33
CA ASP A 22 11.10 2.90 20.20
C ASP A 22 10.18 2.90 18.97
N GLU A 23 10.09 4.06 18.32
CA GLU A 23 9.19 4.23 17.19
C GLU A 23 9.49 3.13 16.17
N SER A 24 8.46 2.34 15.86
CA SER A 24 8.65 1.21 14.96
C SER A 24 9.23 1.70 13.64
N THR A 25 10.33 1.07 13.21
CA THR A 25 11.01 1.41 11.95
C THR A 25 10.31 0.84 10.72
N GLU A 26 9.27 0.02 10.94
CA GLU A 26 8.48 -0.62 9.91
C GLU A 26 6.99 -0.52 10.25
N GLN A 27 6.15 -0.41 9.23
CA GLN A 27 4.71 -0.22 9.37
C GLN A 27 3.94 -1.33 8.69
N THR A 28 2.74 -1.55 9.21
CA THR A 28 1.71 -2.35 8.55
C THR A 28 0.59 -1.43 8.07
N PHE A 29 0.12 -1.59 6.85
CA PHE A 29 -1.00 -0.84 6.28
C PHE A 29 -1.76 -1.68 5.25
N PHE A 30 -2.92 -1.19 4.83
CA PHE A 30 -3.83 -1.90 3.94
C PHE A 30 -4.00 -1.15 2.64
N VAL A 31 -4.20 -1.88 1.55
CA VAL A 31 -4.61 -1.29 0.26
C VAL A 31 -5.81 -2.08 -0.25
N ASN A 32 -6.89 -1.36 -0.54
CA ASN A 32 -8.12 -1.93 -1.06
C ASN A 32 -8.40 -1.36 -2.45
N VAL A 33 -8.51 -2.25 -3.44
CA VAL A 33 -8.75 -1.93 -4.84
C VAL A 33 -10.16 -2.37 -5.20
N TYR A 34 -10.95 -1.40 -5.68
CA TYR A 34 -12.32 -1.57 -6.10
C TYR A 34 -12.47 -1.20 -7.58
N THR A 35 -13.55 -1.68 -8.17
CA THR A 35 -14.03 -1.26 -9.47
C THR A 35 -15.44 -0.73 -9.34
N LYS A 36 -15.79 0.22 -10.20
CA LYS A 36 -17.15 0.74 -10.34
C LYS A 36 -17.45 0.86 -11.82
N TRP A 37 -18.45 0.11 -12.27
CA TRP A 37 -18.93 0.20 -13.65
C TRP A 37 -19.97 1.31 -13.74
N GLU A 38 -19.65 2.43 -14.39
CA GLU A 38 -20.58 3.56 -14.56
C GLU A 38 -21.31 3.93 -13.25
N ASP A 39 -22.64 3.89 -13.22
CA ASP A 39 -23.46 4.22 -12.04
C ASP A 39 -23.73 3.04 -11.10
N SER A 40 -23.04 1.91 -11.27
CA SER A 40 -23.22 0.73 -10.42
C SER A 40 -22.54 0.88 -9.05
N GLU A 41 -22.83 -0.06 -8.14
CA GLU A 41 -22.13 -0.14 -6.86
C GLU A 41 -20.66 -0.52 -7.02
N GLU A 42 -19.83 -0.03 -6.09
CA GLU A 42 -18.43 -0.43 -6.00
C GLU A 42 -18.31 -1.91 -5.64
N LYS A 43 -17.38 -2.61 -6.30
CA LYS A 43 -17.08 -4.02 -6.04
C LYS A 43 -15.59 -4.18 -5.81
N VAL A 44 -15.21 -5.09 -4.90
CA VAL A 44 -13.80 -5.44 -4.73
C VAL A 44 -13.28 -5.97 -6.06
N ALA A 45 -12.15 -5.42 -6.52
CA ALA A 45 -11.50 -5.87 -7.73
C ALA A 45 -11.11 -7.34 -7.58
N LYS A 46 -11.54 -8.21 -8.49
CA LYS A 46 -11.22 -9.64 -8.38
C LYS A 46 -9.80 -10.01 -8.82
N LYS A 47 -9.19 -9.15 -9.63
CA LYS A 47 -7.89 -9.39 -10.26
C LYS A 47 -7.07 -8.11 -10.28
N ALA A 48 -6.46 -7.81 -9.14
CA ALA A 48 -5.55 -6.70 -8.97
C ALA A 48 -4.17 -7.18 -8.52
N PHE A 49 -3.13 -6.41 -8.80
CA PHE A 49 -1.83 -6.53 -8.14
C PHE A 49 -1.36 -5.15 -7.68
N LEU A 50 -0.39 -5.18 -6.77
CA LEU A 50 0.22 -3.99 -6.19
C LEU A 50 1.73 -4.13 -6.19
N TYR A 51 2.41 -3.06 -6.56
CA TYR A 51 3.85 -2.88 -6.42
C TYR A 51 4.15 -1.62 -5.61
N ILE A 52 5.18 -1.67 -4.77
CA ILE A 52 5.68 -0.51 -4.02
C ILE A 52 7.13 -0.28 -4.42
N TYR A 53 7.41 0.91 -4.93
CA TYR A 53 8.75 1.35 -5.35
C TYR A 53 9.27 2.40 -4.39
N GLU A 54 10.59 2.47 -4.20
CA GLU A 54 11.17 3.68 -3.60
C GLU A 54 10.86 4.88 -4.48
N ASN A 55 10.56 6.02 -3.86
CA ASN A 55 10.35 7.26 -4.59
C ASN A 55 11.70 7.86 -4.98
N GLU A 56 12.10 7.68 -6.24
CA GLU A 56 13.33 8.25 -6.80
C GLU A 56 13.21 9.74 -7.15
N ASN A 57 12.09 10.40 -6.79
CA ASN A 57 11.80 11.83 -7.05
C ASN A 57 11.89 12.21 -8.54
N LYS A 58 11.53 11.26 -9.41
CA LYS A 58 11.48 11.45 -10.86
C LYS A 58 10.04 11.54 -11.35
N SER A 59 9.83 12.30 -12.42
CA SER A 59 8.52 12.40 -13.07
C SER A 59 8.19 11.09 -13.78
N ILE A 60 7.02 10.52 -13.47
CA ILE A 60 6.54 9.26 -14.02
C ILE A 60 5.85 9.51 -15.36
N ASP A 61 6.22 8.74 -16.39
CA ASP A 61 5.44 8.66 -17.62
C ASP A 61 4.30 7.67 -17.41
N ASN A 62 3.11 8.22 -17.12
CA ASN A 62 1.93 7.42 -16.81
C ASN A 62 1.56 6.46 -17.95
N SER A 63 1.63 6.94 -19.20
CA SER A 63 1.23 6.17 -20.36
C SER A 63 2.16 4.98 -20.56
N GLN A 64 3.48 5.21 -20.55
CA GLN A 64 4.46 4.13 -20.71
C GLN A 64 4.49 3.20 -19.50
N SER A 65 4.32 3.74 -18.29
CA SER A 65 4.34 2.95 -17.07
C SER A 65 3.16 1.98 -16.96
N THR A 66 1.98 2.31 -17.49
CA THR A 66 0.87 1.34 -17.54
C THR A 66 1.22 0.06 -18.30
N ILE A 67 2.13 0.14 -19.26
CA ILE A 67 2.61 -0.98 -20.07
C ILE A 67 3.80 -1.65 -19.40
N SER A 68 4.84 -0.87 -19.06
CA SER A 68 6.10 -1.42 -18.52
C SER A 68 5.94 -2.03 -17.14
N VAL A 69 5.02 -1.54 -16.30
CA VAL A 69 4.76 -2.15 -15.00
C VAL A 69 4.13 -3.54 -15.16
N VAL A 70 3.26 -3.73 -16.14
CA VAL A 70 2.62 -5.03 -16.39
C VAL A 70 3.59 -6.01 -17.03
N ASN A 71 4.44 -5.55 -17.96
CA ASN A 71 5.32 -6.41 -18.73
C ASN A 71 6.66 -6.68 -18.02
N ASP A 72 7.24 -5.63 -17.43
CA ASP A 72 8.62 -5.64 -16.92
C ASP A 72 8.68 -5.49 -15.40
N GLY A 73 7.56 -5.06 -14.77
CA GLY A 73 7.52 -4.76 -13.35
C GLY A 73 8.19 -3.44 -12.95
N LEU A 74 8.46 -2.55 -13.90
CA LEU A 74 9.21 -1.31 -13.67
C LEU A 74 8.40 -0.07 -14.12
N ILE A 75 8.56 1.02 -13.37
CA ILE A 75 8.05 2.34 -13.76
C ILE A 75 8.96 2.91 -14.85
N THR A 76 8.35 3.58 -15.83
CA THR A 76 9.06 4.39 -16.84
C THR A 76 8.93 5.86 -16.47
N TYR A 77 10.06 6.56 -16.41
CA TYR A 77 10.07 7.99 -16.17
C TYR A 77 10.01 8.76 -17.48
N THR A 78 9.66 10.05 -17.42
CA THR A 78 9.51 10.91 -18.60
C THR A 78 10.83 11.15 -19.35
N ASP A 79 11.98 10.91 -18.71
CA ASP A 79 13.30 10.93 -19.33
C ASP A 79 13.67 9.61 -20.04
N GLY A 80 12.77 8.63 -20.04
CA GLY A 80 12.95 7.30 -20.62
C GLY A 80 13.69 6.30 -19.72
N SER A 81 14.22 6.74 -18.57
CA SER A 81 14.84 5.83 -17.61
C SER A 81 13.79 4.98 -16.89
N LYS A 82 14.23 3.86 -16.29
CA LYS A 82 13.37 2.94 -15.54
C LYS A 82 13.66 3.04 -14.05
N SER A 83 12.65 2.76 -13.24
CA SER A 83 12.83 2.61 -11.80
C SER A 83 13.71 1.41 -11.46
N SER A 84 14.20 1.39 -10.23
CA SER A 84 14.61 0.16 -9.56
C SER A 84 13.45 -0.85 -9.45
N LYS A 85 13.77 -2.11 -9.14
CA LYS A 85 12.75 -3.13 -8.85
C LYS A 85 11.91 -2.74 -7.64
N PRO A 86 10.63 -3.15 -7.59
CA PRO A 86 9.77 -2.84 -6.44
C PRO A 86 10.31 -3.50 -5.16
N LYS A 87 10.17 -2.80 -4.03
CA LYS A 87 10.46 -3.33 -2.68
C LYS A 87 9.44 -4.35 -2.24
N TYR A 88 8.21 -4.19 -2.69
CA TYR A 88 7.11 -5.09 -2.40
C TYR A 88 6.35 -5.39 -3.68
N ALA A 89 6.04 -6.67 -3.91
CA ALA A 89 5.33 -7.09 -5.09
C ALA A 89 4.36 -8.24 -4.84
N THR A 90 3.14 -8.11 -5.37
CA THR A 90 2.13 -9.17 -5.34
C THR A 90 1.95 -9.81 -6.70
N LYS A 91 1.35 -11.00 -6.70
CA LYS A 91 0.70 -11.55 -7.90
C LYS A 91 -0.71 -10.98 -8.02
N PHE A 92 -1.37 -11.25 -9.15
CA PHE A 92 -2.78 -10.96 -9.31
C PHE A 92 -3.62 -11.76 -8.30
N GLN A 93 -4.44 -11.05 -7.53
CA GLN A 93 -5.34 -11.60 -6.53
C GLN A 93 -6.55 -10.66 -6.33
N SER A 94 -7.42 -10.99 -5.37
CA SER A 94 -8.49 -10.08 -4.96
C SER A 94 -7.90 -8.78 -4.40
N GLY A 95 -8.58 -7.66 -4.63
CA GLY A 95 -8.15 -6.30 -4.33
C GLY A 95 -8.11 -5.94 -2.86
N VAL A 96 -7.73 -6.87 -1.97
CA VAL A 96 -7.55 -6.64 -0.55
C VAL A 96 -6.13 -7.06 -0.22
N PHE A 97 -5.29 -6.07 0.12
CA PHE A 97 -3.87 -6.27 0.36
C PHE A 97 -3.50 -5.85 1.78
N ASN A 98 -2.79 -6.73 2.48
CA ASN A 98 -2.15 -6.45 3.75
C ASN A 98 -0.64 -6.30 3.50
N ILE A 99 -0.11 -5.12 3.77
CA ILE A 99 1.31 -4.80 3.61
C ILE A 99 1.92 -4.75 5.00
N GLU A 100 2.80 -5.69 5.30
CA GLU A 100 3.44 -5.84 6.60
C GLU A 100 4.93 -5.52 6.50
N ASN A 101 5.51 -5.09 7.63
CA ASN A 101 6.94 -4.85 7.77
C ASN A 101 7.52 -3.90 6.71
N MET A 102 6.75 -2.87 6.29
CA MET A 102 7.22 -1.90 5.32
C MET A 102 8.10 -0.85 6.02
N PRO A 103 9.39 -0.71 5.69
CA PRO A 103 10.24 0.29 6.32
C PRO A 103 9.71 1.71 6.17
N ASN A 104 10.06 2.58 7.12
CA ASN A 104 9.76 4.00 7.01
C ASN A 104 10.49 4.59 5.80
N GLY A 105 9.80 5.43 5.02
CA GLY A 105 10.36 6.05 3.81
C GLY A 105 9.31 6.61 2.85
N GLU A 106 9.80 7.19 1.76
CA GLU A 106 8.98 7.73 0.67
C GLU A 106 8.88 6.72 -0.47
N TYR A 107 7.65 6.41 -0.87
CA TYR A 107 7.37 5.35 -1.84
C TYR A 107 6.36 5.77 -2.90
N ILE A 108 6.39 5.07 -4.02
CA ILE A 108 5.32 5.06 -5.02
C ILE A 108 4.52 3.77 -4.83
N LEU A 109 3.26 3.92 -4.43
CA LEU A 109 2.28 2.84 -4.39
C LEU A 109 1.61 2.73 -5.76
N TRP A 110 1.94 1.69 -6.52
CA TRP A 110 1.35 1.39 -7.81
C TRP A 110 0.33 0.25 -7.67
N VAL A 111 -0.89 0.48 -8.16
CA VAL A 111 -1.94 -0.53 -8.19
C VAL A 111 -2.42 -0.74 -9.62
N THR A 112 -2.65 -2.00 -9.96
CA THR A 112 -3.15 -2.39 -11.28
C THR A 112 -4.34 -3.32 -11.11
N TYR A 113 -5.43 -3.05 -11.82
CA TYR A 113 -6.58 -3.92 -11.97
C TYR A 113 -6.64 -4.43 -13.42
N ARG A 114 -6.93 -5.71 -13.62
CA ARG A 114 -7.21 -6.29 -14.93
C ARG A 114 -8.64 -6.81 -14.99
N GLU A 115 -9.38 -6.40 -16.01
CA GLU A 115 -10.69 -6.97 -16.30
C GLU A 115 -10.61 -8.49 -16.49
N GLU A 116 -11.72 -9.17 -16.18
CA GLU A 116 -11.83 -10.60 -16.42
C GLU A 116 -11.66 -10.92 -17.91
N TYR A 117 -11.31 -12.19 -18.23
CA TYR A 117 -11.14 -12.67 -19.60
C TYR A 117 -10.08 -11.96 -20.46
N GLY A 118 -9.10 -11.29 -19.82
CA GLY A 118 -8.00 -10.64 -20.55
C GLY A 118 -8.39 -9.29 -21.14
N GLY A 119 -9.42 -8.64 -20.56
CA GLY A 119 -9.83 -7.29 -20.92
C GLY A 119 -8.81 -6.21 -20.53
N ARG A 120 -9.28 -4.97 -20.43
CA ARG A 120 -8.42 -3.80 -20.19
C ARG A 120 -7.69 -3.91 -18.86
N THR A 121 -6.49 -3.33 -18.82
CA THR A 121 -5.67 -3.20 -17.63
C THR A 121 -5.63 -1.74 -17.21
N TYR A 122 -6.15 -1.46 -16.03
CA TYR A 122 -6.20 -0.14 -15.44
C TYR A 122 -5.10 -0.02 -14.39
N SER A 123 -4.37 1.08 -14.43
CA SER A 123 -3.27 1.33 -13.50
C SER A 123 -3.40 2.72 -12.88
N SER A 124 -2.94 2.85 -11.66
CA SER A 124 -2.90 4.08 -10.91
C SER A 124 -1.73 4.06 -9.94
N TYR A 125 -1.24 5.24 -9.55
CA TYR A 125 -0.29 5.32 -8.45
C TYR A 125 -0.55 6.53 -7.58
N LYS A 126 0.02 6.46 -6.38
CA LYS A 126 0.07 7.56 -5.42
C LYS A 126 1.42 7.54 -4.71
N ALA A 127 1.98 8.72 -4.46
CA ALA A 127 3.13 8.86 -3.56
C ALA A 127 2.66 8.73 -2.10
N ILE A 128 3.37 7.92 -1.32
CA ILE A 128 3.05 7.67 0.10
C ILE A 128 4.30 7.86 0.96
N SER A 129 4.11 8.43 2.14
CA SER A 129 5.15 8.54 3.18
C SER A 129 4.81 7.53 4.27
N VAL A 130 5.55 6.43 4.31
CA VAL A 130 5.40 5.39 5.32
C VAL A 130 6.20 5.83 6.54
N ASN A 131 5.50 6.04 7.65
CA ASN A 131 6.05 6.46 8.93
C ASN A 131 5.07 6.03 10.04
N HIS A 132 5.34 6.40 11.29
CA HIS A 132 4.49 6.04 12.42
C HIS A 132 3.01 6.40 12.22
N ASP A 133 2.72 7.58 11.65
CA ASP A 133 1.35 8.03 11.37
C ASP A 133 0.68 7.26 10.23
N TYR A 134 1.44 6.48 9.46
CA TYR A 134 0.93 5.62 8.40
C TYR A 134 0.53 4.22 8.90
N ARG A 135 0.87 3.88 10.14
CA ARG A 135 0.54 2.60 10.76
C ARG A 135 -0.97 2.36 10.77
N GLY A 136 -1.38 1.20 10.26
CA GLY A 136 -2.77 0.77 10.20
C GLY A 136 -3.64 1.55 9.22
N LYS A 137 -3.08 2.49 8.43
CA LYS A 137 -3.87 3.19 7.41
C LYS A 137 -4.39 2.23 6.35
N SER A 138 -5.54 2.55 5.78
CA SER A 138 -6.07 1.87 4.61
C SER A 138 -6.14 2.84 3.44
N GLU A 139 -5.39 2.55 2.39
CA GLU A 139 -5.54 3.20 1.10
C GLU A 139 -6.66 2.55 0.32
N LYS A 140 -7.46 3.35 -0.38
CA LYS A 140 -8.56 2.87 -1.23
C LYS A 140 -8.38 3.44 -2.63
N LYS A 141 -8.31 2.56 -3.64
CA LYS A 141 -8.40 2.94 -5.04
C LYS A 141 -9.67 2.38 -5.65
N VAL A 142 -10.45 3.24 -6.31
CA VAL A 142 -11.58 2.83 -7.15
C VAL A 142 -11.21 3.10 -8.61
N PHE A 143 -11.26 2.06 -9.44
CA PHE A 143 -11.17 2.18 -10.90
C PHE A 143 -12.56 2.32 -11.48
N GLN A 144 -12.81 3.43 -12.17
CA GLN A 144 -14.05 3.63 -12.92
C GLN A 144 -13.90 2.90 -14.25
N THR A 145 -14.83 2.03 -14.60
CA THR A 145 -14.80 1.31 -15.88
C THR A 145 -16.04 1.64 -16.70
N SER A 146 -15.87 1.77 -18.01
CA SER A 146 -16.96 2.12 -18.93
C SER A 146 -16.81 1.41 -20.29
N MET A 147 -17.89 1.35 -21.08
CA MET A 147 -17.79 0.89 -22.47
C MET A 147 -16.97 1.84 -23.35
N GLN A 148 -16.88 3.11 -22.96
CA GLN A 148 -16.23 4.18 -23.74
C GLN A 148 -14.71 4.19 -23.57
N ASP A 149 -14.18 3.46 -22.58
CA ASP A 149 -12.74 3.38 -22.33
C ASP A 149 -12.01 2.81 -23.56
N GLN A 150 -10.99 3.54 -24.04
CA GLN A 150 -10.22 3.15 -25.22
C GLN A 150 -8.82 2.65 -24.83
N GLY A 151 -8.30 1.72 -25.63
CA GLY A 151 -6.97 1.13 -25.43
C GLY A 151 -6.97 -0.05 -24.45
N LEU A 152 -5.85 -0.78 -24.43
CA LEU A 152 -5.66 -1.95 -23.58
C LEU A 152 -5.13 -1.58 -22.18
N TYR A 153 -4.33 -0.52 -22.11
CA TYR A 153 -3.71 -0.03 -20.89
C TYR A 153 -4.23 1.37 -20.61
N VAL A 154 -4.87 1.55 -19.46
CA VAL A 154 -5.57 2.77 -19.10
C VAL A 154 -4.99 3.29 -17.80
N TYR A 155 -4.52 4.53 -17.79
CA TYR A 155 -4.12 5.20 -16.57
C TYR A 155 -5.31 5.96 -15.97
N GLN A 156 -5.49 5.85 -14.66
CA GLN A 156 -6.41 6.71 -13.91
C GLN A 156 -5.66 7.32 -12.73
N ASN A 157 -5.84 8.62 -12.51
CA ASN A 157 -5.36 9.25 -11.28
C ASN A 157 -5.98 8.56 -10.06
N TRP A 158 -5.22 8.52 -8.97
CA TRP A 158 -5.65 7.88 -7.73
C TRP A 158 -6.93 8.50 -7.19
#